data_AF-A0A9W8E4W8-F1
#
_entry.id   AF-A0A9W8E4W8-F1
#
_cell.length_a   1.000
_cell.length_b   1.000
_cell.length_c   1.000
_cell.angle_alpha   90.00
_cell.angle_beta   90.00
_cell.angle_gamma   90.00
#
_symmetry.space_group_name_H-M   'P 1'
#
loop_
_entity.id
_entity.type
_entity.pdbx_description
1 polymer ?
#
loop_
_entity_poly.entity_id
_entity_poly.type
_entity_poly.pdbx_seq_one_letter_code
_entity_poly.pdbx_strand_id
1 'polypeptide(L)'
;MLETYHGYIESGHDALLLFEACRMGYFSRVQRRLSDKERATIRSGSIFVWDEEESGMRRWTDGKTWSPSRVLGCFLTYQELIPKRRSSRTTPAVSPVMTRSASMDLDGDVLPNQFSSSPDYPSSNCSPGTSSASINSLALKDGGLVKKSLSLNTADGHRLHLICYYNKHDIQERR
;
A
#
# COMPACT_ATOMS: atom_id res chain seq x y z
N MET A 1 16.58 -8.36 -17.84
CA MET A 1 16.88 -7.90 -16.47
C MET A 1 16.02 -6.69 -16.19
N LEU A 2 15.33 -6.65 -15.05
CA LEU A 2 14.37 -5.59 -14.73
C LEU A 2 14.89 -4.61 -13.67
N GLU A 3 15.63 -5.12 -12.70
CA GLU A 3 16.36 -4.32 -11.72
C GLU A 3 17.43 -3.51 -12.47
N THR A 4 17.56 -2.23 -12.14
CA THR A 4 18.65 -1.39 -12.65
C THR A 4 19.98 -1.88 -12.12
N TYR A 5 20.01 -2.27 -10.84
CA TYR A 5 21.17 -2.82 -10.16
C TYR A 5 20.73 -3.74 -9.01
N HIS A 6 21.61 -4.65 -8.60
CA HIS A 6 21.40 -5.50 -7.43
C HIS A 6 22.53 -5.29 -6.42
N GLY A 7 22.19 -4.77 -5.24
CA GLY A 7 23.16 -4.48 -4.18
C GLY A 7 22.56 -3.57 -3.11
N TYR A 8 23.41 -2.86 -2.38
CA TYR A 8 22.98 -1.97 -1.30
C TYR A 8 23.41 -0.53 -1.57
N ILE A 9 22.48 0.41 -1.33
CA ILE A 9 22.74 1.86 -1.34
C ILE A 9 22.83 2.30 0.12
N GLU A 10 24.06 2.52 0.59
CA GLU A 10 24.34 2.97 1.94
C GLU A 10 24.16 4.49 2.03
N SER A 11 24.77 5.20 1.09
CA SER A 11 24.94 6.65 1.12
C SER A 11 24.31 7.36 -0.08
N GLY A 12 24.18 8.68 0.02
CA GLY A 12 23.78 9.50 -1.14
C GLY A 12 24.80 9.46 -2.27
N HIS A 13 26.09 9.25 -1.97
CA HIS A 13 27.13 9.14 -2.98
C HIS A 13 26.94 7.90 -3.85
N ASP A 14 26.60 6.75 -3.25
CA ASP A 14 26.32 5.50 -3.98
C ASP A 14 25.15 5.69 -4.95
N ALA A 15 24.11 6.42 -4.51
CA ALA A 15 22.97 6.75 -5.35
C ALA A 15 23.37 7.65 -6.54
N LEU A 16 24.22 8.65 -6.32
CA LEU A 16 24.74 9.52 -7.39
C LEU A 16 25.57 8.73 -8.41
N LEU A 17 26.41 7.79 -7.96
CA LEU A 17 27.15 6.90 -8.86
C LEU A 17 26.20 6.09 -9.74
N LEU A 18 25.10 5.57 -9.17
CA LEU A 18 24.13 4.80 -9.94
C LEU A 18 23.34 5.67 -10.94
N PHE A 19 22.96 6.89 -10.54
CA PHE A 19 22.35 7.85 -11.47
C PHE A 19 23.27 8.16 -12.64
N GLU A 20 24.55 8.42 -12.37
CA GLU A 20 25.55 8.71 -13.39
C GLU A 20 25.77 7.51 -14.32
N ALA A 21 25.88 6.31 -13.77
CA ALA A 21 26.01 5.09 -14.56
C ALA A 21 24.78 4.85 -15.47
N CYS A 22 23.57 5.20 -15.02
CA CYS A 22 22.37 5.20 -15.85
C CYS A 22 22.44 6.27 -16.95
N ARG A 23 22.92 7.47 -16.63
CA ARG A 23 23.08 8.58 -17.60
C ARG A 23 24.05 8.21 -18.71
N MET A 24 25.14 7.52 -18.37
CA MET A 24 26.15 7.02 -19.32
C MET A 24 25.68 5.77 -20.09
N GLY A 25 24.55 5.19 -19.74
CA GLY A 25 24.00 4.00 -20.41
C GLY A 25 24.59 2.66 -19.96
N TYR A 26 25.35 2.62 -18.86
CA TYR A 26 25.86 1.37 -18.29
C TYR A 26 24.75 0.53 -17.64
N PHE A 27 23.75 1.20 -17.05
CA PHE A 27 22.58 0.54 -16.50
C PHE A 27 21.31 1.08 -17.14
N SER A 28 20.35 0.18 -17.40
CA SER A 28 19.05 0.55 -17.93
C SER A 28 18.15 1.11 -16.84
N ARG A 29 17.57 2.29 -17.10
CA ARG A 29 16.49 2.86 -16.28
C ARG A 29 15.19 2.10 -16.53
N VAL A 30 14.29 2.14 -15.55
CA VAL A 30 12.94 1.65 -15.69
C VAL A 30 12.13 2.64 -16.54
N GLN A 31 11.59 2.17 -17.66
CA GLN A 31 10.87 2.99 -18.64
C GLN A 31 9.35 2.81 -18.59
N ARG A 32 8.83 1.95 -17.70
CA ARG A 32 7.39 1.71 -17.54
C ARG A 32 7.08 1.13 -16.17
N ARG A 33 5.79 1.11 -15.83
CA ARG A 33 5.32 0.40 -14.63
C ARG A 33 5.66 -1.08 -14.72
N LEU A 34 6.04 -1.63 -13.57
CA LEU A 34 6.20 -3.07 -13.42
C LEU A 34 4.85 -3.78 -13.59
N SER A 35 4.87 -4.96 -14.19
CA SER A 35 3.78 -5.93 -14.17
C SER A 35 3.67 -6.61 -12.80
N ASP A 36 2.59 -7.34 -12.55
CA ASP A 36 2.44 -8.07 -11.27
C ASP A 36 3.51 -9.14 -11.07
N LYS A 37 3.90 -9.84 -12.15
CA LYS A 37 4.99 -10.83 -12.11
C LYS A 37 6.32 -10.19 -11.72
N GLU A 38 6.62 -9.04 -12.32
CA GLU A 38 7.81 -8.24 -12.05
C GLU A 38 7.82 -7.65 -10.63
N ARG A 39 6.66 -7.19 -10.12
CA ARG A 39 6.52 -6.75 -8.72
C ARG A 39 6.80 -7.89 -7.74
N ALA A 40 6.40 -9.12 -8.08
CA ALA A 40 6.61 -10.28 -7.23
C ALA A 40 8.10 -10.65 -7.07
N THR A 41 8.98 -10.23 -7.98
CA THR A 41 10.42 -10.51 -7.89
C THR A 41 11.21 -9.51 -7.04
N ILE A 42 10.58 -8.42 -6.55
CA ILE A 42 11.23 -7.42 -5.69
C ILE A 42 11.66 -8.08 -4.37
N ARG A 43 12.96 -8.01 -4.08
CA ARG A 43 13.61 -8.61 -2.90
C ARG A 43 14.67 -7.68 -2.32
N SER A 44 15.31 -8.13 -1.25
CA SER A 44 16.49 -7.45 -0.71
C SER A 44 17.57 -7.37 -1.79
N GLY A 45 18.18 -6.20 -1.95
CA GLY A 45 19.15 -5.93 -2.99
C GLY A 45 18.55 -5.30 -4.26
N SER A 46 17.24 -5.40 -4.50
CA SER A 46 16.63 -4.83 -5.71
C SER A 46 16.74 -3.30 -5.71
N ILE A 47 17.29 -2.72 -6.79
CA ILE A 47 17.41 -1.27 -6.98
C ILE A 47 16.86 -0.89 -8.35
N PHE A 48 16.05 0.17 -8.39
CA PHE A 48 15.47 0.69 -9.62
C PHE A 48 15.70 2.20 -9.71
N VAL A 49 16.10 2.65 -10.89
CA VAL A 49 16.22 4.07 -11.24
C VAL A 49 15.27 4.36 -12.38
N TRP A 50 14.56 5.48 -12.31
CA TRP A 50 13.71 5.95 -13.41
C TRP A 50 13.71 7.46 -13.53
N ASP A 51 13.40 7.92 -14.74
CA ASP A 51 13.12 9.31 -15.06
C ASP A 51 11.59 9.51 -15.17
N GLU A 52 11.03 10.57 -14.57
CA GLU A 52 9.58 10.81 -14.59
C GLU A 52 9.02 10.98 -16.00
N GLU A 53 9.74 11.66 -16.89
CA GLU A 53 9.31 11.98 -18.25
C GLU A 53 9.45 10.76 -19.15
N GLU A 54 10.60 10.08 -19.10
CA GLU A 54 10.87 8.88 -19.89
C GLU A 54 9.87 7.74 -19.58
N SER A 55 9.56 7.56 -18.29
CA SER A 55 8.70 6.46 -17.83
C SER A 55 7.22 6.80 -17.66
N GLY A 56 6.88 8.09 -17.61
CA GLY A 56 5.57 8.58 -17.20
C GLY A 56 5.21 8.27 -15.73
N MET A 57 6.20 7.90 -14.89
CA MET A 57 5.98 7.50 -13.50
C MET A 57 6.43 8.56 -12.50
N ARG A 58 5.46 9.24 -11.85
CA ARG A 58 5.74 10.18 -10.75
C ARG A 58 5.88 9.53 -9.37
N ARG A 59 5.43 8.28 -9.25
CA ARG A 59 5.41 7.54 -7.98
C ARG A 59 5.68 6.07 -8.24
N TRP A 60 6.50 5.50 -7.37
CA TRP A 60 6.77 4.07 -7.37
C TRP A 60 5.59 3.28 -6.77
N THR A 61 5.32 2.08 -7.30
CA THR A 61 4.27 1.18 -6.80
C THR A 61 4.73 -0.26 -6.88
N ASP A 62 4.88 -0.89 -5.70
CA ASP A 62 5.42 -2.24 -5.53
C ASP A 62 4.40 -3.27 -5.02
N GLY A 63 3.18 -2.83 -4.69
CA GLY A 63 2.12 -3.70 -4.19
C GLY A 63 2.30 -4.17 -2.73
N LYS A 64 3.29 -3.64 -2.00
CA LYS A 64 3.49 -3.95 -0.56
C LYS A 64 2.85 -2.87 0.32
N THR A 65 2.59 -3.21 1.58
CA THR A 65 2.08 -2.26 2.58
C THR A 65 3.26 -1.67 3.34
N TRP A 66 3.32 -0.35 3.47
CA TRP A 66 4.46 0.37 4.03
C TRP A 66 4.08 1.23 5.22
N SER A 67 5.01 1.38 6.17
CA SER A 67 4.92 2.38 7.23
C SER A 67 4.87 3.80 6.66
N PRO A 68 4.46 4.81 7.46
CA PRO A 68 4.73 6.20 7.14
C PRO A 68 6.21 6.45 6.89
N SER A 69 6.54 7.41 6.04
CA SER A 69 7.92 7.76 5.69
C SER A 69 8.69 8.32 6.88
N ARG A 70 9.97 7.96 6.98
CA ARG A 70 10.94 8.55 7.91
C ARG A 70 12.15 9.07 7.14
N VAL A 71 12.62 10.27 7.48
CA VAL A 71 13.81 10.86 6.86
C VAL A 71 15.07 10.21 7.45
N LEU A 72 16.00 9.82 6.58
CA LEU A 72 17.33 9.33 6.95
C LEU A 72 18.36 9.91 5.97
N GLY A 73 19.06 10.97 6.39
CA GLY A 73 19.93 11.73 5.49
C GLY A 73 19.14 12.28 4.30
N CYS A 74 19.57 11.94 3.09
CA CYS A 74 18.87 12.32 1.85
C CYS A 74 17.74 11.36 1.45
N PHE A 75 17.51 10.28 2.20
CA PHE A 75 16.51 9.26 1.86
C PHE A 75 15.22 9.43 2.65
N LEU A 76 14.10 9.05 2.03
CA LEU A 76 12.90 8.62 2.76
C LEU A 76 12.93 7.11 2.93
N THR A 77 12.55 6.64 4.11
CA THR A 77 12.59 5.23 4.48
C THR A 77 11.25 4.73 4.95
N TYR A 78 10.98 3.45 4.65
CA TYR A 78 9.72 2.78 4.91
C TYR A 78 10.00 1.34 5.37
N GLN A 79 9.22 0.83 6.32
CA GLN A 79 9.29 -0.57 6.77
C GLN A 79 8.04 -1.31 6.29
N GLU A 80 8.21 -2.53 5.79
CA GLU A 80 7.10 -3.37 5.33
C GLU A 80 6.19 -3.75 6.51
N LEU A 81 4.89 -3.64 6.28
CA LEU A 81 3.85 -3.96 7.24
C LEU A 81 3.12 -5.24 6.82
N ILE A 82 2.57 -5.94 7.79
CA ILE A 82 1.69 -7.08 7.54
C ILE A 82 0.42 -6.56 6.85
N PRO A 83 0.05 -7.07 5.66
CA PRO A 83 -1.19 -6.68 5.01
C PRO A 83 -2.38 -7.05 5.91
N LYS A 84 -3.34 -6.14 6.09
CA LYS A 84 -4.63 -6.51 6.68
C LYS A 84 -5.23 -7.58 5.79
N ARG A 85 -5.46 -8.79 6.33
CA ARG A 85 -6.29 -9.79 5.64
C ARG A 85 -7.60 -9.08 5.33
N ARG A 86 -7.92 -8.90 4.05
CA ARG A 86 -9.28 -8.58 3.65
C ARG A 86 -10.09 -9.71 4.24
N SER A 87 -10.93 -9.43 5.24
CA SER A 87 -11.95 -10.40 5.59
C SER A 87 -12.67 -10.68 4.29
N SER A 88 -12.52 -11.90 3.77
CA SER A 88 -13.39 -12.38 2.72
C SER A 88 -14.77 -12.18 3.31
N ARG A 89 -15.51 -11.22 2.79
CA ARG A 89 -16.91 -11.06 3.12
C ARG A 89 -17.55 -12.28 2.49
N THR A 90 -17.50 -13.41 3.20
CA THR A 90 -18.24 -14.62 2.88
C THR A 90 -19.68 -14.17 2.97
N THR A 91 -20.26 -13.80 1.83
CA THR A 91 -21.69 -13.66 1.70
C THR A 91 -22.26 -14.97 2.24
N PRO A 92 -23.08 -14.97 3.31
CA PRO A 92 -23.74 -16.19 3.72
C PRO A 92 -24.55 -16.64 2.51
N ALA A 93 -24.23 -17.85 2.03
CA ALA A 93 -24.99 -18.49 0.97
C ALA A 93 -26.43 -18.59 1.44
N VAL A 94 -27.31 -17.78 0.84
CA VAL A 94 -28.74 -17.89 1.05
C VAL A 94 -29.17 -19.16 0.33
N SER A 95 -29.61 -20.15 1.10
CA SER A 95 -30.13 -21.43 0.64
C SER A 95 -31.24 -21.22 -0.41
N PRO A 96 -31.35 -22.08 -1.45
CA PRO A 96 -32.44 -21.98 -2.40
C PRO A 96 -33.69 -22.66 -1.79
N VAL A 97 -34.76 -21.89 -1.57
CA VAL A 97 -36.11 -22.47 -1.40
C VAL A 97 -36.85 -22.29 -2.71
N MET A 98 -37.20 -23.42 -3.34
CA MET A 98 -38.07 -23.47 -4.50
C MET A 98 -39.55 -23.45 -4.09
N THR A 99 -40.37 -23.02 -5.06
CA THR A 99 -41.84 -23.23 -5.23
C THR A 99 -42.76 -22.43 -4.29
N ARG A 100 -43.84 -21.76 -4.71
CA ARG A 100 -44.82 -22.00 -5.79
C ARG A 100 -45.65 -20.71 -6.11
N SER A 101 -46.39 -20.80 -7.20
CA SER A 101 -47.16 -19.82 -7.97
C SER A 101 -48.34 -19.06 -7.32
N ALA A 102 -48.56 -17.84 -7.82
CA ALA A 102 -49.81 -17.16 -8.27
C ALA A 102 -51.08 -17.06 -7.41
N SER A 103 -51.50 -15.82 -7.10
CA SER A 103 -52.87 -15.23 -7.18
C SER A 103 -52.85 -13.82 -6.52
N MET A 104 -53.02 -12.71 -7.23
CA MET A 104 -54.25 -11.92 -7.54
C MET A 104 -54.88 -11.14 -6.36
N ASP A 105 -55.21 -9.87 -6.67
CA ASP A 105 -56.17 -8.92 -6.06
C ASP A 105 -55.74 -8.08 -4.82
N LEU A 106 -56.18 -6.83 -4.55
CA LEU A 106 -56.70 -5.63 -5.26
C LEU A 106 -56.89 -4.55 -4.14
N ASP A 107 -56.70 -3.27 -4.50
CA ASP A 107 -57.21 -2.00 -3.93
C ASP A 107 -57.50 -1.73 -2.42
N GLY A 108 -57.18 -0.50 -1.97
CA GLY A 108 -57.88 0.13 -0.84
C GLY A 108 -57.17 1.31 -0.13
N ASP A 109 -57.56 2.53 -0.47
CA ASP A 109 -57.16 3.84 0.08
C ASP A 109 -57.59 4.14 1.55
N VAL A 110 -57.04 5.25 2.08
CA VAL A 110 -57.58 6.23 3.08
C VAL A 110 -56.82 6.39 4.43
N LEU A 111 -55.90 7.37 4.46
CA LEU A 111 -55.78 8.60 5.31
C LEU A 111 -55.98 8.62 6.87
N PRO A 112 -55.48 9.66 7.57
CA PRO A 112 -54.66 9.54 8.79
C PRO A 112 -55.39 9.95 10.08
N ASN A 113 -54.85 9.55 11.25
CA ASN A 113 -55.03 10.39 12.44
C ASN A 113 -53.94 10.25 13.50
N GLN A 114 -53.71 11.39 14.14
CA GLN A 114 -52.78 11.68 15.22
C GLN A 114 -53.22 11.07 16.56
N PHE A 115 -52.25 11.04 17.48
CA PHE A 115 -52.33 11.09 18.96
C PHE A 115 -51.72 9.91 19.73
N SER A 116 -50.49 10.16 20.21
CA SER A 116 -49.94 9.94 21.55
C SER A 116 -50.22 8.62 22.31
N SER A 117 -49.14 7.88 22.61
CA SER A 117 -48.84 7.30 23.93
C SER A 117 -47.41 6.72 23.95
N SER A 118 -46.55 7.24 24.84
CA SER A 118 -45.25 6.64 25.27
C SER A 118 -45.51 5.32 26.04
N PRO A 119 -44.53 4.41 26.31
CA PRO A 119 -43.30 4.69 27.09
C PRO A 119 -42.05 3.81 26.78
N ASP A 120 -40.99 4.07 27.54
CA ASP A 120 -39.87 3.18 27.91
C ASP A 120 -38.70 2.96 26.93
N TYR A 121 -37.74 3.90 26.97
CA TYR A 121 -36.33 3.60 26.68
C TYR A 121 -35.59 3.27 27.99
N PRO A 122 -35.01 2.07 28.16
CA PRO A 122 -34.15 1.80 29.31
C PRO A 122 -32.82 2.54 29.16
N SER A 123 -32.62 3.51 30.04
CA SER A 123 -31.31 4.01 30.43
C SER A 123 -30.40 2.84 30.80
N SER A 124 -29.31 2.66 30.06
CA SER A 124 -28.25 1.72 30.41
C SER A 124 -26.88 2.39 30.25
N ASN A 125 -26.41 2.89 31.39
CA ASN A 125 -25.02 3.00 31.82
C ASN A 125 -23.96 3.13 30.71
N CYS A 126 -23.62 4.38 30.41
CA CYS A 126 -22.30 4.75 29.95
C CYS A 126 -21.26 4.41 31.03
N SER A 127 -20.71 3.19 30.96
CA SER A 127 -19.42 2.89 31.57
C SER A 127 -18.35 3.57 30.72
N PRO A 128 -17.43 4.38 31.27
CA PRO A 128 -16.23 4.81 30.55
C PRO A 128 -15.25 3.63 30.53
N GLY A 129 -15.63 2.56 29.83
CA GLY A 129 -14.70 1.55 29.38
C GLY A 129 -13.91 2.17 28.25
N THR A 130 -12.67 2.56 28.53
CA THR A 130 -11.68 3.01 27.55
C THR A 130 -11.38 1.89 26.56
N SER A 131 -12.33 1.57 25.69
CA SER A 131 -12.04 0.98 24.40
C SER A 131 -11.69 2.15 23.48
N SER A 132 -10.49 2.71 23.70
CA SER A 132 -9.76 3.29 22.58
C SER A 132 -9.55 2.14 21.60
N ALA A 133 -10.55 1.90 20.75
CA ALA A 133 -10.44 1.04 19.60
C ALA A 133 -9.19 1.53 18.87
N SER A 134 -8.15 0.73 19.00
CA SER A 134 -6.79 1.07 18.63
C SER A 134 -6.81 1.51 17.17
N ILE A 135 -6.36 2.75 16.95
CA ILE A 135 -6.21 3.33 15.63
C ILE A 135 -5.27 2.42 14.84
N ASN A 136 -5.84 1.51 14.04
CA ASN A 136 -5.26 0.89 12.86
C ASN A 136 -3.74 0.71 12.87
N SER A 137 -3.16 0.12 13.92
CA SER A 137 -1.73 -0.18 13.95
C SER A 137 -1.49 -1.44 13.12
N LEU A 138 -1.31 -1.24 11.82
CA LEU A 138 -0.69 -2.25 10.96
C LEU A 138 0.66 -2.61 11.59
N ALA A 139 0.84 -3.88 11.97
CA ALA A 139 2.05 -4.35 12.61
C ALA A 139 3.20 -4.41 11.60
N LEU A 140 4.41 -4.12 12.08
CA LEU A 140 5.64 -4.36 11.34
C LEU A 140 5.73 -5.85 10.98
N LYS A 141 6.12 -6.15 9.75
CA LYS A 141 6.36 -7.52 9.32
C LYS A 141 7.72 -7.97 9.84
N ASP A 142 7.75 -9.09 10.56
CA ASP A 142 9.01 -9.68 11.00
C ASP A 142 9.85 -10.11 9.79
N GLY A 143 11.14 -9.79 9.81
CA GLY A 143 12.03 -9.94 8.65
C GLY A 143 11.56 -9.18 7.39
N GLY A 144 10.69 -8.17 7.53
CA GLY A 144 10.14 -7.42 6.41
C GLY A 144 11.17 -6.55 5.69
N LEU A 145 10.86 -6.21 4.44
CA LEU A 145 11.70 -5.33 3.64
C LEU A 145 11.72 -3.92 4.21
N VAL A 146 12.87 -3.27 4.07
CA VAL A 146 13.02 -1.82 4.16
C VAL A 146 13.12 -1.27 2.75
N LYS A 147 12.42 -0.18 2.50
CA LYS A 147 12.48 0.58 1.25
C LYS A 147 13.08 1.95 1.52
N LYS A 148 14.07 2.36 0.73
CA LYS A 148 14.62 3.72 0.67
C LYS A 148 14.25 4.36 -0.67
N SER A 149 13.94 5.65 -0.66
CA SER A 149 13.74 6.43 -1.89
C SER A 149 14.56 7.72 -1.85
N LEU A 150 15.10 8.09 -3.01
CA LEU A 150 15.76 9.37 -3.26
C LEU A 150 15.23 9.94 -4.58
N SER A 151 15.03 11.25 -4.62
CA SER A 151 14.64 11.97 -5.83
C SER A 151 15.59 13.14 -6.03
N LEU A 152 15.95 13.43 -7.26
CA LEU A 152 16.74 14.62 -7.60
C LEU A 152 16.24 15.28 -8.89
N ASN A 153 16.55 16.55 -9.01
CA ASN A 153 16.35 17.34 -10.21
C ASN A 153 17.73 17.63 -10.81
N THR A 154 17.87 17.37 -12.09
CA THR A 154 19.08 17.72 -12.84
C THR A 154 18.97 19.14 -13.40
N ALA A 155 20.11 19.72 -13.79
CA ALA A 155 20.15 21.09 -14.34
C ALA A 155 19.44 21.22 -15.70
N ASP A 156 19.39 20.14 -16.47
CA ASP A 156 18.65 20.01 -17.73
C ASP A 156 17.15 19.72 -17.54
N GLY A 157 16.65 19.74 -16.29
CA GLY A 157 15.21 19.68 -15.99
C GLY A 157 14.64 18.29 -15.78
N HIS A 158 15.44 17.24 -15.89
CA HIS A 158 15.02 15.87 -15.64
C HIS A 158 14.77 15.61 -14.15
N ARG A 159 13.79 14.75 -13.87
CA ARG A 159 13.42 14.31 -12.52
C ARG A 159 13.72 12.84 -12.39
N LEU A 160 14.84 12.56 -11.73
CA LEU A 160 15.33 11.22 -11.54
C LEU A 160 14.96 10.72 -10.14
N HIS A 161 14.60 9.46 -10.09
CA HIS A 161 14.22 8.78 -8.85
C HIS A 161 14.97 7.47 -8.72
N LEU A 162 15.29 7.15 -7.48
CA LEU A 162 15.85 5.86 -7.08
C LEU A 162 14.96 5.26 -6.00
N ILE A 163 14.69 3.97 -6.12
CA ILE A 163 14.11 3.15 -5.07
C ILE A 163 15.00 1.93 -4.84
N CYS A 164 15.29 1.63 -3.58
CA CYS A 164 16.06 0.44 -3.22
C CYS A 164 15.45 -0.29 -2.04
N TYR A 165 15.67 -1.59 -2.02
CA TYR A 165 15.09 -2.55 -1.09
C TYR A 165 16.18 -3.33 -0.39
N TYR A 166 16.03 -3.54 0.91
CA TYR A 166 16.94 -4.39 1.68
C TYR A 166 16.26 -4.96 2.91
N ASN A 167 16.74 -6.10 3.39
CA ASN A 167 16.43 -6.59 4.73
C ASN A 167 17.49 -6.09 5.70
N LYS A 168 17.11 -5.75 6.93
CA LYS A 168 18.07 -5.33 7.97
C LYS A 168 19.13 -6.41 8.26
N HIS A 169 18.72 -7.67 8.18
CA HIS A 169 19.59 -8.83 8.38
C HIS A 169 20.71 -8.90 7.34
N ASP A 170 20.40 -8.76 6.05
CA ASP A 170 21.39 -8.87 4.98
C ASP A 170 22.48 -7.79 5.09
N ILE A 171 22.14 -6.60 5.60
CA ILE A 171 23.11 -5.52 5.85
C ILE A 171 24.05 -5.88 7.01
N GLN A 172 23.53 -6.51 8.06
CA GLN A 172 24.35 -6.96 9.19
C GLN A 172 25.31 -8.07 8.77
N GLU A 173 24.86 -8.97 7.89
CA GLU A 173 25.66 -10.06 7.35
C GLU A 173 26.55 -9.66 6.16
N ARG A 174 26.40 -8.43 5.63
CA ARG A 174 27.08 -7.92 4.43
C ARG A 174 26.92 -8.84 3.20
N ARG A 175 25.69 -9.27 2.94
CA ARG A 175 25.31 -10.16 1.82
C ARG A 175 24.59 -9.42 0.69
#